data_AF-A0A0G1K1S8-F1
#
_entry.id   AF-A0A0G1K1S8-F1
#
_cell.length_a   1.000
_cell.length_b   1.000
_cell.length_c   1.000
_cell.angle_alpha   90.00
_cell.angle_beta   90.00
_cell.angle_gamma   90.00
#
_symmetry.space_group_name_H-M   'P 1'
#
loop_
_entity.id
_entity.type
_entity.pdbx_description
1 polymer ?
#
loop_
_entity_poly.entity_id
_entity_poly.type
_entity_poly.pdbx_seq_one_letter_code
_entity_poly.pdbx_strand_id
1 'polypeptide(L)' 'QYVTKIQAKVRGKIIASRSLSALKKDVTGYLYGGDITRKMKLREKQKKGKKKALELGKGRVNIPQEVFMKMVKSD' A
#
# COMPACT_ATOMS: atom_id res chain seq x y z
N GLN A 1 -1.90 4.46 -4.69
CA GLN A 1 -1.19 4.06 -3.46
C GLN A 1 -1.17 2.54 -3.34
N TYR A 2 -0.06 1.97 -2.87
CA TYR A 2 0.20 0.54 -2.74
C TYR A 2 0.46 0.20 -1.26
N VAL A 3 0.48 -1.10 -0.95
CA VAL A 3 0.75 -1.56 0.42
C VAL A 3 2.23 -1.31 0.69
N THR A 4 2.53 -0.50 1.70
CA THR A 4 3.91 -0.18 2.07
C THR A 4 4.29 -1.02 3.28
N LYS A 5 5.31 -1.87 3.13
CA LYS A 5 5.88 -2.62 4.25
C LYS A 5 7.00 -1.81 4.89
N ILE A 6 6.86 -1.50 6.16
CA ILE A 6 7.89 -0.94 7.01
C ILE A 6 8.52 -2.11 7.76
N GLN A 7 9.84 -2.27 7.66
CA GLN A 7 10.56 -3.40 8.24
C GLN A 7 11.82 -2.91 8.93
N ALA A 8 12.07 -3.41 10.13
CA ALA A 8 13.35 -3.27 10.82
C ALA A 8 14.13 -4.57 10.64
N LYS A 9 15.37 -4.46 10.13
CA LYS A 9 16.29 -5.58 9.96
C LYS A 9 17.55 -5.35 10.78
N VAL A 10 18.00 -6.39 11.47
CA VAL A 10 19.31 -6.42 12.14
C VAL A 10 20.04 -7.67 11.66
N ARG A 11 21.27 -7.51 11.14
CA ARG A 11 22.13 -8.60 10.64
C ARG A 11 21.39 -9.55 9.67
N GLY A 12 20.57 -8.99 8.77
CA GLY A 12 19.82 -9.73 7.76
C GLY A 12 18.48 -10.33 8.23
N LYS A 13 18.25 -10.45 9.55
CA LYS A 13 16.99 -10.94 10.12
C LYS A 13 16.00 -9.79 10.33
N ILE A 14 14.74 -9.99 9.93
CA ILE A 14 13.65 -9.04 10.20
C ILE A 14 13.24 -9.22 11.67
N ILE A 15 13.33 -8.14 12.45
CA ILE A 15 12.98 -8.13 13.88
C ILE A 15 11.57 -7.57 14.13
N ALA A 16 11.13 -6.63 13.28
CA ALA A 16 9.80 -6.05 13.34
C ALA A 16 9.30 -5.71 11.93
N SER A 17 8.01 -5.92 11.68
CA SER A 17 7.38 -5.53 10.42
C SER A 17 5.98 -5.00 10.67
N ARG A 18 5.66 -3.89 10.01
CA ARG A 18 4.31 -3.34 9.95
C ARG A 18 3.95 -3.06 8.49
N SER A 19 2.74 -3.42 8.08
CA SER A 19 2.23 -3.13 6.74
C SER A 19 1.21 -2.00 6.81
N LEU A 20 1.45 -0.92 6.07
CA LEU A 20 0.47 0.15 5.88
C LEU A 20 -0.45 -0.23 4.73
N SER A 21 -1.75 -0.28 5.01
CA SER A 21 -2.78 -0.60 4.02
C SER A 21 -2.87 0.49 2.95
N ALA A 22 -2.98 0.07 1.69
CA ALA A 22 -3.18 0.99 0.59
C ALA A 22 -4.60 1.58 0.61
N LEU A 23 -4.74 2.90 0.41
CA LEU A 23 -6.02 3.50 0.10
C LEU A 23 -6.67 2.79 -1.10
N LYS A 24 -7.94 2.44 -0.98
CA LYS A 24 -8.72 1.71 -1.98
C LYS A 24 -9.95 2.53 -2.34
N LYS A 25 -10.06 2.93 -3.60
CA LYS A 25 -11.32 3.45 -4.14
C LYS A 25 -12.36 2.34 -4.13
N ASP A 26 -13.58 2.65 -3.71
CA ASP A 26 -14.71 1.76 -3.94
C ASP A 26 -15.05 1.73 -5.43
N VAL A 27 -14.56 0.70 -6.10
CA VAL A 27 -14.80 0.47 -7.54
C VAL A 27 -16.17 -0.17 -7.79
N THR A 28 -16.87 -0.61 -6.75
CA THR A 28 -18.14 -1.33 -6.86
C THR A 28 -19.35 -0.46 -6.53
N GLY A 29 -19.17 0.78 -6.08
CA GLY A 29 -20.26 1.63 -5.58
C GLY A 29 -21.34 2.00 -6.61
N TYR A 30 -21.05 1.95 -7.91
CA TYR A 30 -22.04 2.22 -8.98
C TYR A 30 -22.73 0.96 -9.51
N LEU A 31 -22.29 -0.23 -9.09
CA LEU A 31 -22.91 -1.48 -9.53
C LEU A 31 -24.22 -1.68 -8.78
N TYR A 32 -25.33 -1.44 -9.46
CA TYR A 32 -26.65 -1.86 -9.01
C TYR A 32 -26.85 -3.35 -9.37
N GLY A 33 -27.15 -4.18 -8.37
CA GLY A 33 -27.45 -5.60 -8.55
C GLY A 33 -26.56 -6.60 -7.78
N GLY A 34 -26.97 -7.87 -7.86
CA GLY A 34 -26.38 -8.99 -7.12
C GLY A 34 -25.26 -9.75 -7.85
N ASP A 35 -24.96 -9.40 -9.11
CA ASP A 35 -23.96 -10.13 -9.90
C ASP A 35 -22.54 -9.98 -9.32
N ILE A 36 -22.10 -11.05 -8.65
CA ILE A 36 -20.81 -11.13 -7.99
C ILE A 36 -19.66 -11.15 -8.99
N THR A 37 -19.87 -11.65 -10.21
CA THR A 37 -18.83 -11.79 -11.23
C THR A 37 -18.30 -10.41 -11.65
N ARG A 38 -19.19 -9.42 -11.83
CA ARG A 38 -18.83 -8.03 -12.11
C ARG A 38 -18.03 -7.40 -10.99
N LYS A 39 -18.45 -7.60 -9.73
CA LYS A 39 -17.73 -7.10 -8.55
C LYS A 39 -16.33 -7.69 -8.47
N MET A 40 -16.18 -8.98 -8.73
CA MET A 40 -14.89 -9.68 -8.71
C MET A 40 -13.96 -9.18 -9.83
N LYS A 41 -14.47 -9.05 -11.06
CA LYS A 41 -13.70 -8.53 -12.21
C LYS A 41 -13.07 -7.15 -11.92
N LEU A 42 -13.83 -6.23 -11.32
CA LEU A 42 -13.33 -4.91 -10.96
C LEU A 42 -12.28 -4.96 -9.84
N ARG A 43 -12.51 -5.80 -8.82
CA ARG A 43 -11.55 -6.01 -7.72
C ARG A 43 -10.25 -6.61 -8.22
N GLU A 44 -10.30 -7.56 -9.15
CA GLU A 44 -9.11 -8.15 -9.77
C GLU A 44 -8.33 -7.14 -10.61
N LYS A 45 -9.03 -6.31 -11.42
CA LYS A 45 -8.39 -5.23 -12.18
C LYS A 45 -7.66 -4.26 -11.25
N GLN A 46 -8.27 -3.90 -10.12
CA GLN A 46 -7.67 -3.05 -9.10
C GLN A 46 -6.44 -3.71 -8.44
N LYS A 47 -6.52 -5.01 -8.08
CA LYS A 47 -5.39 -5.77 -7.53
C LYS A 47 -4.21 -5.82 -8.51
N LYS A 48 -4.46 -6.18 -9.78
CA LYS A 48 -3.44 -6.25 -10.84
C LYS A 48 -2.78 -4.88 -11.07
N GLY A 49 -3.57 -3.81 -11.14
CA GLY A 49 -3.05 -2.44 -11.28
C GLY A 49 -2.16 -2.02 -10.11
N LYS A 50 -2.57 -2.33 -8.87
CA LYS A 50 -1.76 -2.04 -7.67
C LYS A 50 -0.45 -2.86 -7.64
N LYS A 51 -0.48 -4.13 -8.08
CA LYS A 51 0.73 -4.98 -8.17
C LYS A 51 1.72 -4.40 -9.18
N LYS A 52 1.25 -4.05 -10.38
CA LYS A 52 2.07 -3.39 -11.41
C LYS A 52 2.66 -2.07 -10.91
N ALA A 53 1.88 -1.25 -10.19
CA ALA A 53 2.37 0.01 -9.64
C ALA A 53 3.47 -0.17 -8.56
N LEU A 54 3.46 -1.29 -7.84
CA LEU A 54 4.52 -1.64 -6.89
C LEU A 54 5.80 -2.08 -7.62
N GLU A 55 5.65 -2.94 -8.64
CA GLU A 55 6.78 -3.46 -9.44
C GLU A 55 7.47 -2.36 -10.26
N LEU A 56 6.70 -1.42 -10.83
CA LEU A 56 7.20 -0.32 -11.65
C LEU A 56 7.93 0.79 -10.86
N GLY A 57 8.28 0.57 -9.58
CA GLY A 57 9.19 1.47 -8.86
C GLY A 57 8.59 2.83 -8.48
N LYS A 58 7.29 3.09 -8.70
CA LYS A 58 6.55 4.18 -8.02
C LYS A 58 6.51 4.00 -6.49
N GLY A 59 7.15 2.93 -6.00
CA GLY A 59 7.46 2.49 -4.64
C GLY A 59 8.36 3.38 -3.79
N ARG A 60 9.09 4.34 -4.37
CA ARG A 60 9.92 5.26 -3.58
C ARG A 60 9.02 6.21 -2.79
N VAL A 61 8.88 5.93 -1.50
CA VAL A 61 8.25 6.82 -0.53
C VAL A 61 9.23 7.96 -0.28
N ASN A 62 8.89 9.17 -0.72
CA ASN A 62 9.64 10.36 -0.36
C ASN A 62 9.30 10.72 1.09
N ILE A 63 10.31 10.69 1.98
CA ILE A 63 10.14 11.05 3.38
C ILE A 63 10.64 12.50 3.53
N PRO A 64 9.77 13.46 3.88
CA PRO A 64 10.20 14.84 4.10
C PRO A 64 11.20 14.95 5.25
N GLN A 65 12.16 15.86 5.14
CA GLN A 65 13.19 16.08 6.16
C GLN A 65 12.62 16.47 7.53
N GLU A 66 11.50 17.20 7.55
CA GLU A 66 10.77 17.54 8.77
C GLU A 66 10.31 16.30 9.56
N VAL A 67 9.86 15.25 8.87
CA VAL A 67 9.40 14.01 9.50
C VAL A 67 10.58 13.26 10.11
N PHE A 68 11.74 13.27 9.45
CA PHE A 68 12.96 12.69 9.99
C PHE A 68 13.42 13.42 11.26
N MET A 69 13.43 14.76 11.24
CA MET A 69 13.81 15.57 12.40
C MET A 69 12.89 15.33 13.60
N LYS A 70 11.57 15.16 13.39
CA LYS A 70 10.61 14.80 14.44
C LYS A 70 10.84 13.39 15.00
N MET A 71 11.28 12.45 14.17
CA MET A 71 11.55 11.08 14.62
C MET A 71 12.82 11.00 15.49
N VAL A 72 13.85 11.80 15.17
CA VAL A 72 15.15 11.78 15.85
C VAL A 72 15.16 12.64 17.11
N LYS A 73 14.47 13.79 17.11
CA LYS A 73 14.26 14.61 18.31
C LYS A 73 13.17 13.97 19.17
N SER A 74 13.53 12.89 19.85
CA SER A 74 12.68 12.29 20.87
C SER A 74 12.85 13.05 22.18
N ASP A 75 12.21 14.23 22.25
CA ASP A 75 11.69 14.92 23.43
C ASP A 75 10.43 15.68 23.00
#